data_AF-A0A1R0W9K5-F1
#
_entry.id   AF-A0A1R0W9K5-F1
#
_cell.length_a   1.000
_cell.length_b   1.000
_cell.length_c   1.000
_cell.angle_alpha   90.00
_cell.angle_beta   90.00
_cell.angle_gamma   90.00
#
_symmetry.space_group_name_H-M   'P 1'
#
loop_
_entity.id
_entity.type
_entity.pdbx_description
1 polymer ?
#
loop_
_entity_poly.entity_id
_entity_poly.type
_entity_poly.pdbx_seq_one_letter_code
_entity_poly.pdbx_strand_id
1 'polypeptide(L)'
;MITGNRELNSDWKSDVRMIGEGESAGGAFRKISIMGQGRIEGDASCELFRCMGDASVQGQLDASSFKLLGNVHIKGGLSGDSASTLGELRVDGTLQIRHMKLLGAMKVGQNLRGEKLKCSGQLQIHGDCISEEVRIRGVITAEGAVNAEHIRIKLNGPSRARELCGAQIDVGQAFLSWFPRFLSKGVNKTLSADLIEGDNIRLEHVEAKVVRGRRVTIGPGCRIGLVEYTEKYKEHPTAKVDKSLRR
;
A
#
# COMPACT_ATOMS: atom_id res chain seq x y z
N MET A 1 34.18 25.39 39.91
CA MET A 1 33.93 26.04 38.61
C MET A 1 33.68 24.96 37.59
N ILE A 2 32.55 25.05 36.89
CA ILE A 2 32.06 24.09 35.91
C ILE A 2 32.79 24.38 34.60
N THR A 3 33.61 23.45 34.09
CA THR A 3 34.07 23.46 32.70
C THR A 3 33.32 22.37 31.95
N GLY A 4 32.25 22.81 31.28
CA GLY A 4 31.45 21.96 30.42
C GLY A 4 32.21 21.58 29.16
N ASN A 5 32.35 20.29 28.94
CA ASN A 5 32.53 19.72 27.61
C ASN A 5 31.23 18.99 27.26
N ARG A 6 30.32 19.72 26.63
CA ARG A 6 29.29 19.13 25.76
C ARG A 6 29.57 19.70 24.40
N GLU A 7 30.30 18.93 23.60
CA GLU A 7 30.40 19.15 22.16
C GLU A 7 28.98 19.15 21.60
N LEU A 8 28.52 20.34 21.21
CA LEU A 8 27.32 20.51 20.42
C LEU A 8 27.71 20.15 18.97
N ASN A 9 27.48 18.89 18.57
CA ASN A 9 27.49 18.51 17.16
C ASN A 9 26.32 19.21 16.47
N SER A 10 26.61 20.31 15.78
CA SER A 10 25.67 21.01 14.91
C SER A 10 25.87 20.56 13.46
N ASP A 11 25.31 19.41 13.09
CA ASP A 11 25.21 18.96 11.70
C ASP A 11 24.16 19.82 10.97
N TRP A 12 24.61 20.89 10.33
CA TRP A 12 23.76 21.71 9.47
C TRP A 12 23.41 20.88 8.22
N LYS A 13 22.32 20.11 8.23
CA LYS A 13 21.78 19.63 6.96
C LYS A 13 21.12 20.83 6.25
N SER A 14 21.65 21.21 5.09
CA SER A 14 21.15 22.35 4.30
C SER A 14 19.76 22.06 3.72
N ASP A 15 19.05 23.12 3.30
CA ASP A 15 17.79 22.99 2.56
C ASP A 15 18.05 23.11 1.06
N VAL A 16 17.36 22.29 0.27
CA VAL A 16 17.27 22.43 -1.19
C VAL A 16 15.88 22.89 -1.55
N ARG A 17 15.81 23.95 -2.37
CA ARG A 17 14.56 24.46 -2.91
C ARG A 17 14.67 24.61 -4.43
N MET A 18 13.80 23.93 -5.15
CA MET A 18 13.66 24.02 -6.60
C MET A 18 12.31 24.68 -6.90
N ILE A 19 12.30 25.75 -7.70
CA ILE A 19 11.09 26.45 -8.15
C ILE A 19 11.16 26.59 -9.67
N GLY A 20 10.13 26.13 -10.37
CA GLY A 20 10.18 26.00 -11.84
C GLY A 20 10.83 24.68 -12.21
N GLU A 21 11.89 24.72 -13.01
CA GLU A 21 12.73 23.56 -13.32
C GLU A 21 14.01 23.61 -12.47
N GLY A 22 14.40 22.48 -11.88
CA GLY A 22 15.61 22.42 -11.06
C GLY A 22 16.20 21.02 -10.98
N GLU A 23 17.50 20.97 -10.72
CA GLU A 23 18.26 19.74 -10.57
C GLU A 23 19.15 19.78 -9.33
N SER A 24 19.41 18.62 -8.74
CA SER A 24 20.37 18.41 -7.67
C SER A 24 21.14 17.12 -7.90
N ALA A 25 22.43 17.10 -7.55
CA ALA A 25 23.24 15.89 -7.60
C ALA A 25 22.80 14.81 -6.59
N GLY A 26 21.96 15.15 -5.60
CA GLY A 26 21.68 14.30 -4.43
C GLY A 26 22.53 14.70 -3.22
N GLY A 27 22.51 13.87 -2.17
CA GLY A 27 23.19 14.12 -0.90
C GLY A 27 22.26 14.19 0.32
N ALA A 28 22.80 14.68 1.43
CA ALA A 28 22.08 14.77 2.70
C ALA A 28 21.59 16.20 2.97
N PHE A 29 20.29 16.34 3.21
CA PHE A 29 19.61 17.62 3.42
C PHE A 29 18.71 17.56 4.63
N ARG A 30 18.35 18.70 5.19
CA ARG A 30 17.29 18.75 6.18
C ARG A 30 15.96 18.68 5.45
N LYS A 31 15.83 19.48 4.40
CA LYS A 31 14.61 19.56 3.59
C LYS A 31 14.93 19.64 2.11
N ILE A 32 14.18 18.89 1.32
CA ILE A 32 14.11 19.04 -0.13
C ILE A 32 12.70 19.52 -0.47
N SER A 33 12.59 20.67 -1.15
CA SER A 33 11.31 21.27 -1.53
C SER A 33 11.28 21.57 -3.02
N ILE A 34 10.45 20.84 -3.76
CA ILE A 34 10.28 20.98 -5.21
C ILE A 34 8.90 21.58 -5.48
N MET A 35 8.87 22.68 -6.23
CA MET A 35 7.65 23.33 -6.73
C MET A 35 7.78 23.54 -8.23
N GLY A 36 7.14 22.69 -9.04
CA GLY A 36 7.36 22.60 -10.48
C GLY A 36 7.95 21.25 -10.85
N GLN A 37 9.02 21.23 -11.64
CA GLN A 37 9.73 20.04 -12.07
C GLN A 37 11.10 19.94 -11.38
N GLY A 38 11.39 18.78 -10.80
CA GLY A 38 12.65 18.55 -10.10
C GLY A 38 13.34 17.24 -10.49
N ARG A 39 14.66 17.27 -10.59
CA ARG A 39 15.48 16.08 -10.80
C ARG A 39 16.54 15.94 -9.74
N ILE A 40 16.69 14.73 -9.19
CA ILE A 40 17.78 14.37 -8.29
C ILE A 40 18.55 13.24 -8.96
N GLU A 41 19.80 13.51 -9.32
CA GLU A 41 20.65 12.61 -10.12
C GLU A 41 21.19 11.40 -9.35
N GLY A 42 21.29 11.51 -8.02
CA GLY A 42 21.85 10.47 -7.17
C GLY A 42 20.93 10.10 -6.02
N ASP A 43 21.51 9.42 -5.05
CA ASP A 43 20.86 9.13 -3.79
C ASP A 43 20.64 10.42 -3.00
N ALA A 44 19.51 10.49 -2.30
CA ALA A 44 19.21 11.62 -1.42
C ALA A 44 18.71 11.13 -0.06
N SER A 45 19.11 11.85 0.99
CA SER A 45 18.55 11.67 2.33
C SER A 45 18.05 13.01 2.87
N CYS A 46 16.86 13.03 3.49
CA CYS A 46 16.37 14.21 4.18
C CYS A 46 15.38 13.94 5.31
N GLU A 47 15.18 14.92 6.18
CA GLU A 47 14.10 14.84 7.17
C GLU A 47 12.73 15.06 6.51
N LEU A 48 12.66 16.00 5.56
CA LEU A 48 11.44 16.33 4.83
C LEU A 48 11.69 16.42 3.32
N PHE A 49 11.08 15.49 2.59
CA PHE A 49 10.90 15.61 1.15
C PHE A 49 9.50 16.16 0.86
N ARG A 50 9.41 17.31 0.19
CA ARG A 50 8.13 17.90 -0.25
C ARG A 50 8.18 18.18 -1.74
N CYS A 51 7.31 17.54 -2.51
CA CYS A 51 7.13 17.82 -3.92
C CYS A 51 5.72 18.30 -4.21
N MET A 52 5.62 19.43 -4.91
CA MET A 52 4.39 19.97 -5.50
C MET A 52 4.62 20.14 -7.01
N GLY A 53 4.15 19.19 -7.81
CA GLY A 53 4.48 19.06 -9.23
C GLY A 53 5.09 17.70 -9.53
N ASP A 54 6.09 17.66 -10.41
CA ASP A 54 6.69 16.44 -10.92
C ASP A 54 8.15 16.33 -10.46
N ALA A 55 8.57 15.16 -9.98
CA ALA A 55 9.99 14.94 -9.72
C ALA A 55 10.47 13.53 -10.04
N SER A 56 11.77 13.43 -10.34
CA SER A 56 12.46 12.15 -10.48
C SER A 56 13.68 12.08 -9.57
N VAL A 57 13.87 10.93 -8.94
CA VAL A 57 15.08 10.60 -8.17
C VAL A 57 15.73 9.39 -8.85
N GLN A 58 16.91 9.58 -9.41
CA GLN A 58 17.64 8.54 -10.15
C GLN A 58 18.37 7.54 -9.23
N GLY A 59 18.40 7.80 -7.92
CA GLY A 59 18.89 6.91 -6.88
C GLY A 59 17.84 6.48 -5.86
N GLN A 60 18.30 6.12 -4.67
CA GLN A 60 17.49 5.88 -3.47
C GLN A 60 17.09 7.20 -2.80
N LEU A 61 15.93 7.19 -2.14
CA LEU A 61 15.47 8.30 -1.32
C LEU A 61 15.20 7.81 0.11
N ASP A 62 15.97 8.31 1.08
CA ASP A 62 15.65 8.18 2.49
C ASP A 62 15.02 9.48 2.99
N ALA A 63 13.74 9.45 3.36
CA ALA A 63 13.02 10.64 3.80
C ALA A 63 12.15 10.34 5.02
N SER A 64 12.50 10.87 6.20
CA SER A 64 11.70 10.66 7.43
C SER A 64 10.22 11.05 7.20
N SER A 65 9.97 12.17 6.53
CA SER A 65 8.64 12.59 6.06
C SER A 65 8.65 12.86 4.56
N PHE A 66 7.95 12.02 3.80
CA PHE A 66 7.70 12.20 2.36
C PHE A 66 6.30 12.78 2.11
N LYS A 67 6.23 13.95 1.45
CA LYS A 67 4.97 14.63 1.10
C LYS A 67 4.92 14.91 -0.39
N LEU A 68 3.91 14.37 -1.06
CA LEU A 68 3.72 14.51 -2.50
C LEU A 68 2.34 15.09 -2.81
N LEU A 69 2.34 16.14 -3.62
CA LEU A 69 1.20 16.62 -4.40
C LEU A 69 1.62 16.66 -5.88
N GLY A 70 1.22 15.68 -6.69
CA GLY A 70 1.66 15.53 -8.07
C GLY A 70 2.28 14.15 -8.32
N ASN A 71 3.33 14.07 -9.14
CA ASN A 71 3.90 12.79 -9.56
C ASN A 71 5.38 12.68 -9.20
N VAL A 72 5.78 11.54 -8.63
CA VAL A 72 7.19 11.27 -8.33
C VAL A 72 7.58 9.88 -8.80
N HIS A 73 8.72 9.80 -9.49
CA HIS A 73 9.37 8.53 -9.84
C HIS A 73 10.72 8.41 -9.14
N ILE A 74 10.87 7.39 -8.31
CA ILE A 74 12.11 7.00 -7.65
C ILE A 74 12.62 5.71 -8.31
N LYS A 75 13.81 5.78 -8.91
CA LYS A 75 14.46 4.64 -9.57
C LYS A 75 14.99 3.61 -8.57
N GLY A 76 15.46 4.08 -7.41
CA GLY A 76 15.86 3.22 -6.30
C GLY A 76 14.71 2.84 -5.38
N GLY A 77 15.04 2.61 -4.11
CA GLY A 77 14.06 2.43 -3.04
C GLY A 77 13.66 3.76 -2.38
N LEU A 78 12.57 3.71 -1.61
CA LEU A 78 12.11 4.80 -0.75
C LEU A 78 11.99 4.28 0.68
N SER A 79 12.76 4.86 1.61
CA SER A 79 12.72 4.55 3.05
C SER A 79 12.33 5.76 3.89
N GLY A 80 11.76 5.53 5.07
CA GLY A 80 11.37 6.62 5.98
C GLY A 80 10.30 6.25 7.00
N ASP A 81 9.83 7.26 7.74
CA ASP A 81 8.82 7.07 8.80
C ASP A 81 7.41 7.27 8.28
N SER A 82 7.19 8.32 7.49
CA SER A 82 5.86 8.70 7.03
C SER A 82 5.85 9.11 5.57
N ALA A 83 4.83 8.68 4.83
CA ALA A 83 4.56 9.11 3.48
C ALA A 83 3.09 9.52 3.32
N SER A 84 2.86 10.72 2.79
CA SER A 84 1.54 11.20 2.41
C SER A 84 1.56 11.63 0.95
N THR A 85 0.80 10.95 0.11
CA THR A 85 0.78 11.19 -1.33
C THR A 85 -0.61 11.51 -1.82
N LEU A 86 -0.71 12.57 -2.62
CA LEU A 86 -1.87 12.93 -3.43
C LEU A 86 -1.40 13.03 -4.89
N GLY A 87 -1.72 12.03 -5.71
CA GLY A 87 -1.22 11.90 -7.09
C GLY A 87 -0.58 10.52 -7.33
N GLU A 88 0.51 10.48 -8.09
CA GLU A 88 1.16 9.23 -8.51
C GLU A 88 2.56 9.07 -7.91
N LEU A 89 2.80 7.95 -7.24
CA LEU A 89 4.12 7.58 -6.74
C LEU A 89 4.59 6.28 -7.40
N ARG A 90 5.70 6.34 -8.11
CA ARG A 90 6.38 5.16 -8.65
C ARG A 90 7.71 4.96 -7.94
N VAL A 91 7.93 3.77 -7.40
CA VAL A 91 9.19 3.33 -6.81
C VAL A 91 9.60 2.05 -7.51
N ASP A 92 10.69 2.05 -8.26
CA ASP A 92 11.14 0.84 -8.98
C ASP A 92 11.78 -0.19 -8.01
N GLY A 93 12.35 0.26 -6.90
CA GLY A 93 12.90 -0.58 -5.83
C GLY A 93 11.90 -1.01 -4.74
N THR A 94 12.43 -1.30 -3.55
CA THR A 94 11.64 -1.59 -2.34
C THR A 94 11.14 -0.28 -1.70
N LEU A 95 9.90 -0.29 -1.23
CA LEU A 95 9.28 0.80 -0.48
C LEU A 95 9.15 0.42 0.99
N GLN A 96 9.84 1.11 1.90
CA GLN A 96 9.86 0.83 3.33
C GLN A 96 9.47 2.07 4.14
N ILE A 97 8.19 2.20 4.48
CA ILE A 97 7.63 3.35 5.20
C ILE A 97 6.74 2.86 6.33
N ARG A 98 7.02 3.29 7.57
CA ARG A 98 6.23 2.88 8.74
C ARG A 98 4.75 3.26 8.63
N HIS A 99 4.44 4.51 8.25
CA HIS A 99 3.07 5.00 8.10
C HIS A 99 2.82 5.63 6.73
N MET A 100 1.97 5.00 5.93
CA MET A 100 1.69 5.42 4.57
C MET A 100 0.22 5.78 4.35
N LYS A 101 0.00 6.94 3.76
CA LYS A 101 -1.32 7.37 3.26
C LYS A 101 -1.21 7.77 1.80
N LEU A 102 -1.91 7.05 0.95
CA LEU A 102 -2.00 7.27 -0.49
C LEU A 102 -3.43 7.67 -0.89
N LEU A 103 -3.52 8.75 -1.65
CA LEU A 103 -4.70 9.17 -2.41
C LEU A 103 -4.29 9.31 -3.88
N GLY A 104 -4.65 8.34 -4.73
CA GLY A 104 -4.21 8.32 -6.13
C GLY A 104 -3.67 6.95 -6.53
N ALA A 105 -2.53 6.90 -7.21
CA ALA A 105 -1.92 5.65 -7.67
C ALA A 105 -0.51 5.46 -7.11
N MET A 106 -0.16 4.21 -6.79
CA MET A 106 1.20 3.85 -6.42
C MET A 106 1.62 2.54 -7.06
N LYS A 107 2.84 2.54 -7.59
CA LYS A 107 3.50 1.36 -8.14
C LYS A 107 4.82 1.11 -7.43
N VAL A 108 4.99 -0.11 -6.93
CA VAL A 108 6.21 -0.60 -6.28
C VAL A 108 6.77 -1.76 -7.09
N GLY A 109 7.98 -1.60 -7.60
CA GLY A 109 8.66 -2.58 -8.45
C GLY A 109 9.22 -3.78 -7.70
N GLN A 110 9.32 -3.71 -6.37
CA GLN A 110 9.72 -4.82 -5.50
C GLN A 110 8.74 -4.95 -4.33
N ASN A 111 9.25 -5.02 -3.10
CA ASN A 111 8.46 -5.25 -1.89
C ASN A 111 7.97 -3.94 -1.28
N LEU A 112 6.82 -4.00 -0.61
CA LEU A 112 6.32 -2.93 0.26
C LEU A 112 6.39 -3.40 1.71
N ARG A 113 7.04 -2.62 2.58
CA ARG A 113 7.13 -2.88 4.03
C ARG A 113 6.68 -1.66 4.84
N GLY A 114 5.96 -1.89 5.92
CA GLY A 114 5.52 -0.83 6.83
C GLY A 114 4.83 -1.35 8.08
N GLU A 115 4.21 -0.46 8.83
CA GLU A 115 3.31 -0.81 9.94
C GLU A 115 1.86 -0.55 9.53
N LYS A 116 1.58 0.64 8.97
CA LYS A 116 0.22 1.06 8.56
C LYS A 116 0.21 1.54 7.12
N LEU A 117 -0.52 0.84 6.26
CA LEU A 117 -0.77 1.21 4.87
C LEU A 117 -2.23 1.58 4.67
N LYS A 118 -2.50 2.84 4.31
CA LYS A 118 -3.82 3.31 3.88
C LYS A 118 -3.78 3.78 2.44
N CYS A 119 -4.46 3.07 1.56
CA CYS A 119 -4.58 3.43 0.14
C CYS A 119 -6.03 3.72 -0.23
N SER A 120 -6.30 4.88 -0.81
CA SER A 120 -7.52 5.15 -1.58
C SER A 120 -7.16 5.43 -3.03
N GLY A 121 -7.53 4.52 -3.93
CA GLY A 121 -7.12 4.57 -5.34
C GLY A 121 -6.51 3.25 -5.81
N GLN A 122 -5.36 3.30 -6.47
CA GLN A 122 -4.73 2.12 -7.10
C GLN A 122 -3.39 1.80 -6.45
N LEU A 123 -3.18 0.52 -6.14
CA LEU A 123 -1.94 0.01 -5.58
C LEU A 123 -1.45 -1.18 -6.40
N GLN A 124 -0.28 -1.05 -7.02
CA GLN A 124 0.40 -2.15 -7.70
C GLN A 124 1.72 -2.48 -6.99
N ILE A 125 1.92 -3.74 -6.65
CA ILE A 125 3.11 -4.25 -5.98
C ILE A 125 3.57 -5.51 -6.73
N HIS A 126 4.81 -5.50 -7.20
CA HIS A 126 5.39 -6.63 -7.91
C HIS A 126 5.90 -7.73 -6.97
N GLY A 127 6.38 -7.36 -5.77
CA GLY A 127 6.80 -8.29 -4.73
C GLY A 127 5.74 -8.54 -3.66
N ASP A 128 6.21 -8.78 -2.44
CA ASP A 128 5.38 -8.98 -1.27
C ASP A 128 5.04 -7.65 -0.58
N CYS A 129 3.90 -7.62 0.11
CA CYS A 129 3.48 -6.54 1.00
C CYS A 129 3.47 -7.06 2.44
N ILE A 130 4.28 -6.49 3.32
CA ILE A 130 4.34 -6.85 4.75
C ILE A 130 3.98 -5.61 5.57
N SER A 131 2.93 -5.69 6.38
CA SER A 131 2.49 -4.60 7.26
C SER A 131 1.79 -5.13 8.49
N GLU A 132 1.55 -4.32 9.52
CA GLU A 132 0.61 -4.71 10.60
C GLU A 132 -0.84 -4.48 10.16
N GLU A 133 -1.10 -3.33 9.52
CA GLU A 133 -2.43 -2.93 9.04
C GLU A 133 -2.40 -2.53 7.56
N VAL A 134 -3.23 -3.19 6.75
CA VAL A 134 -3.47 -2.84 5.34
C VAL A 134 -4.93 -2.45 5.16
N ARG A 135 -5.18 -1.18 4.81
CA ARG A 135 -6.51 -0.64 4.48
C ARG A 135 -6.53 -0.09 3.07
N ILE A 136 -7.28 -0.74 2.20
CA ILE A 136 -7.39 -0.37 0.78
C ILE A 136 -8.85 -0.05 0.47
N ARG A 137 -9.09 1.10 -0.14
CA ARG A 137 -10.37 1.45 -0.78
C ARG A 137 -10.10 1.74 -2.24
N GLY A 138 -10.30 0.78 -3.12
CA GLY A 138 -9.84 0.92 -4.49
C GLY A 138 -9.53 -0.40 -5.18
N VAL A 139 -8.44 -0.39 -5.93
CA VAL A 139 -7.89 -1.53 -6.66
C VAL A 139 -6.53 -1.88 -6.08
N ILE A 140 -6.30 -3.18 -5.83
CA ILE A 140 -4.99 -3.72 -5.50
C ILE A 140 -4.59 -4.77 -6.54
N THR A 141 -3.35 -4.71 -7.00
CA THR A 141 -2.68 -5.77 -7.76
C THR A 141 -1.36 -6.09 -7.06
N ALA A 142 -1.33 -7.18 -6.31
CA ALA A 142 -0.11 -7.73 -5.72
C ALA A 142 0.25 -9.05 -6.43
N GLU A 143 1.45 -9.10 -7.01
CA GLU A 143 1.96 -10.33 -7.63
C GLU A 143 2.48 -11.34 -6.58
N GLY A 144 2.93 -10.83 -5.43
CA GLY A 144 3.31 -11.62 -4.25
C GLY A 144 2.20 -11.75 -3.20
N ALA A 145 2.62 -12.08 -1.98
CA ALA A 145 1.76 -12.21 -0.81
C ALA A 145 1.50 -10.84 -0.15
N VAL A 146 0.28 -10.63 0.34
CA VAL A 146 -0.04 -9.54 1.26
C VAL A 146 -0.19 -10.14 2.65
N ASN A 147 0.81 -9.89 3.50
CA ASN A 147 0.86 -10.37 4.87
C ASN A 147 0.65 -9.20 5.83
N ALA A 148 -0.44 -9.25 6.61
CA ALA A 148 -0.66 -8.30 7.69
C ALA A 148 -1.56 -8.83 8.79
N GLU A 149 -1.43 -8.35 10.02
CA GLU A 149 -2.34 -8.73 11.11
C GLU A 149 -3.79 -8.38 10.77
N HIS A 150 -4.02 -7.19 10.19
CA HIS A 150 -5.32 -6.69 9.81
C HIS A 150 -5.36 -6.25 8.33
N ILE A 151 -6.06 -7.02 7.49
CA ILE A 151 -6.30 -6.70 6.09
C ILE A 151 -7.76 -6.29 5.91
N ARG A 152 -7.99 -5.07 5.43
CA ARG A 152 -9.32 -4.59 5.02
C ARG A 152 -9.26 -4.02 3.60
N ILE A 153 -9.99 -4.65 2.69
CA ILE A 153 -10.06 -4.24 1.28
C ILE A 153 -11.52 -3.95 0.93
N LYS A 154 -11.79 -2.70 0.54
CA LYS A 154 -13.06 -2.25 -0.03
C LYS A 154 -12.90 -2.02 -1.53
N LEU A 155 -13.36 -2.98 -2.31
CA LEU A 155 -13.19 -3.06 -3.75
C LEU A 155 -13.99 -1.99 -4.49
N ASN A 156 -13.32 -1.31 -5.43
CA ASN A 156 -13.93 -0.41 -6.41
C ASN A 156 -13.67 -0.81 -7.87
N GLY A 157 -12.93 -1.90 -8.11
CA GLY A 157 -12.61 -2.43 -9.43
C GLY A 157 -11.99 -3.83 -9.33
N PRO A 158 -11.56 -4.42 -10.46
CA PRO A 158 -10.92 -5.72 -10.46
C PRO A 158 -9.63 -5.67 -9.66
N SER A 159 -9.40 -6.66 -8.81
CA SER A 159 -8.23 -6.74 -7.94
C SER A 159 -7.63 -8.13 -7.94
N ARG A 160 -6.35 -8.21 -7.60
CA ARG A 160 -5.62 -9.47 -7.48
C ARG A 160 -4.61 -9.37 -6.34
N ALA A 161 -4.50 -10.42 -5.55
CA ALA A 161 -3.37 -10.69 -4.68
C ALA A 161 -3.08 -12.18 -4.78
N ARG A 162 -1.83 -12.60 -4.98
CA ARG A 162 -1.53 -14.04 -5.06
C ARG A 162 -1.96 -14.75 -3.77
N GLU A 163 -1.57 -14.17 -2.64
CA GLU A 163 -1.92 -14.67 -1.31
C GLU A 163 -2.34 -13.52 -0.39
N LEU A 164 -3.33 -13.75 0.47
CA LEU A 164 -3.68 -12.87 1.58
C LEU A 164 -3.50 -13.64 2.89
N CYS A 165 -2.61 -13.18 3.76
CA CYS A 165 -2.30 -13.83 5.03
C CYS A 165 -2.48 -12.85 6.19
N GLY A 166 -3.27 -13.21 7.21
CA GLY A 166 -3.49 -12.31 8.34
C GLY A 166 -4.41 -12.82 9.43
N ALA A 167 -4.32 -12.25 10.64
CA ALA A 167 -5.20 -12.64 11.75
C ALA A 167 -6.68 -12.23 11.48
N GLN A 168 -6.89 -11.08 10.82
CA GLN A 168 -8.20 -10.61 10.40
C GLN A 168 -8.19 -10.17 8.94
N ILE A 169 -9.04 -10.79 8.13
CA ILE A 169 -9.18 -10.48 6.71
C ILE A 169 -10.65 -10.12 6.42
N ASP A 170 -10.89 -8.89 5.97
CA ASP A 170 -12.19 -8.36 5.54
C ASP A 170 -12.06 -7.83 4.11
N VAL A 171 -12.58 -8.60 3.16
CA VAL A 171 -12.70 -8.17 1.76
C VAL A 171 -14.18 -7.99 1.46
N GLY A 172 -14.54 -6.83 0.92
CA GLY A 172 -15.87 -6.63 0.37
C GLY A 172 -15.92 -5.44 -0.56
N GLN A 173 -17.10 -5.06 -1.01
CA GLN A 173 -17.24 -3.88 -1.88
C GLN A 173 -17.35 -2.59 -1.06
N ALA A 174 -16.86 -1.47 -1.61
CA ALA A 174 -17.19 -0.19 -1.01
C ALA A 174 -18.70 0.05 -1.19
N PHE A 175 -19.44 0.14 -0.09
CA PHE A 175 -20.85 0.49 -0.11
C PHE A 175 -20.98 1.95 -0.58
N LEU A 176 -21.43 2.17 -1.81
CA LEU A 176 -21.91 3.49 -2.23
C LEU A 176 -23.35 3.63 -1.72
N SER A 177 -23.51 4.10 -0.49
CA SER A 177 -24.81 4.28 0.19
C SER A 177 -25.79 5.22 -0.53
N TRP A 178 -25.37 5.93 -1.58
CA TRP A 178 -26.16 6.96 -2.26
C TRP A 178 -26.20 6.80 -3.80
N PHE A 179 -25.34 5.97 -4.41
CA PHE A 179 -25.42 5.84 -5.88
C PHE A 179 -26.37 4.72 -6.29
N PRO A 180 -27.26 4.96 -7.26
CA PRO A 180 -28.12 3.93 -7.78
C PRO A 180 -27.30 2.75 -8.32
N ARG A 181 -27.61 1.52 -7.85
CA ARG A 181 -26.94 0.26 -8.24
C ARG A 181 -26.84 0.07 -9.76
N PHE A 182 -27.74 0.67 -10.54
CA PHE A 182 -27.78 0.58 -11.99
C PHE A 182 -26.67 1.35 -12.72
N LEU A 183 -26.02 2.34 -12.09
CA LEU A 183 -24.88 3.08 -12.69
C LEU A 183 -23.55 2.32 -12.60
N SER A 184 -23.49 1.23 -11.82
CA SER A 184 -22.30 0.38 -11.67
C SER A 184 -22.34 -0.90 -12.51
N LYS A 185 -23.32 -1.01 -13.41
CA LYS A 185 -23.45 -2.14 -14.36
C LYS A 185 -22.27 -2.11 -15.33
N GLY A 186 -21.27 -2.96 -15.09
CA GLY A 186 -20.20 -3.23 -16.06
C GLY A 186 -18.81 -3.41 -15.46
N VAL A 187 -18.53 -2.88 -14.27
CA VAL A 187 -17.20 -3.03 -13.64
C VAL A 187 -17.22 -4.24 -12.71
N ASN A 188 -16.47 -5.28 -13.08
CA ASN A 188 -16.25 -6.43 -12.21
C ASN A 188 -15.42 -5.99 -10.99
N LYS A 189 -16.05 -5.93 -9.82
CA LYS A 189 -15.42 -5.56 -8.54
C LYS A 189 -15.14 -6.81 -7.73
N THR A 190 -14.26 -7.66 -8.26
CA THR A 190 -13.89 -8.95 -7.68
C THR A 190 -12.41 -8.98 -7.38
N LEU A 191 -12.04 -9.56 -6.23
CA LEU A 191 -10.66 -9.89 -5.91
C LEU A 191 -10.39 -11.34 -6.27
N SER A 192 -9.33 -11.59 -7.04
CA SER A 192 -8.82 -12.93 -7.32
C SER A 192 -7.62 -13.26 -6.42
N ALA A 193 -7.57 -14.48 -5.88
CA ALA A 193 -6.45 -14.97 -5.09
C ALA A 193 -6.22 -16.49 -5.27
N ASP A 194 -4.99 -16.95 -5.06
CA ASP A 194 -4.71 -18.39 -5.00
C ASP A 194 -4.99 -18.92 -3.59
N LEU A 195 -4.53 -18.22 -2.56
CA LEU A 195 -4.71 -18.59 -1.16
C LEU A 195 -5.16 -17.39 -0.32
N ILE A 196 -6.12 -17.61 0.58
CA ILE A 196 -6.46 -16.68 1.65
C ILE A 196 -6.37 -17.45 2.98
N GLU A 197 -5.45 -17.07 3.85
CA GLU A 197 -5.19 -17.73 5.12
C GLU A 197 -5.28 -16.78 6.32
N GLY A 198 -6.02 -17.16 7.36
CA GLY A 198 -6.19 -16.30 8.53
C GLY A 198 -7.12 -16.80 9.63
N ASP A 199 -7.12 -16.17 10.80
CA ASP A 199 -7.98 -16.63 11.91
C ASP A 199 -9.44 -16.25 11.71
N ASN A 200 -9.70 -15.02 11.27
CA ASN A 200 -11.05 -14.47 11.07
C ASN A 200 -11.18 -13.91 9.67
N ILE A 201 -11.89 -14.65 8.82
CA ILE A 201 -12.00 -14.34 7.39
C ILE A 201 -13.45 -13.99 7.06
N ARG A 202 -13.65 -12.83 6.42
CA ARG A 202 -14.93 -12.38 5.87
C ARG A 202 -14.71 -11.90 4.44
N LEU A 203 -15.33 -12.57 3.48
CA LEU A 203 -15.12 -12.31 2.06
C LEU A 203 -16.45 -12.02 1.37
N GLU A 204 -16.48 -11.01 0.53
CA GLU A 204 -17.54 -10.73 -0.44
C GLU A 204 -16.89 -10.39 -1.78
N HIS A 205 -17.44 -10.90 -2.87
CA HIS A 205 -16.88 -10.69 -4.22
C HIS A 205 -15.42 -11.11 -4.35
N VAL A 206 -15.13 -12.34 -3.94
CA VAL A 206 -13.80 -12.95 -4.01
C VAL A 206 -13.84 -14.24 -4.81
N GLU A 207 -12.91 -14.41 -5.75
CA GLU A 207 -12.65 -15.67 -6.43
C GLU A 207 -11.31 -16.22 -5.90
N ALA A 208 -11.34 -17.35 -5.19
CA ALA A 208 -10.14 -17.93 -4.59
C ALA A 208 -10.06 -19.45 -4.77
N LYS A 209 -8.85 -19.99 -4.99
CA LYS A 209 -8.66 -21.45 -5.06
C LYS A 209 -8.83 -22.08 -3.68
N VAL A 210 -8.19 -21.53 -2.66
CA VAL A 210 -8.24 -22.04 -1.29
C VAL A 210 -8.46 -20.89 -0.29
N VAL A 211 -9.37 -21.11 0.66
CA VAL A 211 -9.54 -20.27 1.85
C VAL A 211 -9.34 -21.15 3.08
N ARG A 212 -8.38 -20.80 3.95
CA ARG A 212 -8.09 -21.54 5.18
C ARG A 212 -8.19 -20.63 6.39
N GLY A 213 -8.99 -21.00 7.38
CA GLY A 213 -9.02 -20.22 8.61
C GLY A 213 -9.82 -20.78 9.76
N ARG A 214 -9.64 -20.24 10.97
CA ARG A 214 -10.38 -20.74 12.14
C ARG A 214 -11.88 -20.44 12.01
N ARG A 215 -12.21 -19.20 11.67
CA ARG A 215 -13.58 -18.71 11.50
C ARG A 215 -13.73 -18.07 10.13
N VAL A 216 -14.46 -18.73 9.23
CA VAL A 216 -14.62 -18.32 7.84
C VAL A 216 -16.08 -17.94 7.56
N THR A 217 -16.29 -16.77 6.98
CA THR A 217 -17.57 -16.30 6.45
C THR A 217 -17.41 -15.97 4.97
N ILE A 218 -18.06 -16.78 4.12
CA ILE A 218 -18.11 -16.56 2.67
C ILE A 218 -19.44 -15.89 2.35
N GLY A 219 -19.36 -14.63 1.96
CA GLY A 219 -20.48 -13.76 1.62
C GLY A 219 -20.86 -13.82 0.13
N PRO A 220 -21.83 -12.99 -0.30
CA PRO A 220 -22.32 -12.96 -1.67
C PRO A 220 -21.21 -12.64 -2.69
N GLY A 221 -21.38 -13.16 -3.91
CA GLY A 221 -20.47 -12.91 -5.02
C GLY A 221 -19.14 -13.66 -4.95
N CYS A 222 -18.93 -14.50 -3.94
CA CYS A 222 -17.73 -15.32 -3.84
C CYS A 222 -17.84 -16.61 -4.69
N ARG A 223 -16.70 -17.03 -5.25
CA ARG A 223 -16.50 -18.38 -5.82
C ARG A 223 -15.22 -18.98 -5.26
N ILE A 224 -15.33 -20.05 -4.47
CA ILE A 224 -14.21 -20.62 -3.73
C ILE A 224 -14.07 -22.09 -4.07
N GLY A 225 -12.87 -22.54 -4.46
CA GLY A 225 -12.61 -23.95 -4.72
C GLY A 225 -12.67 -24.80 -3.45
N LEU A 226 -11.84 -24.48 -2.46
CA LEU A 226 -11.78 -25.20 -1.18
C LEU A 226 -11.83 -24.24 0.00
N VAL A 227 -12.72 -24.51 0.96
CA VAL A 227 -12.72 -23.87 2.28
C VAL A 227 -12.27 -24.88 3.34
N GLU A 228 -11.21 -24.56 4.08
CA GLU A 228 -10.74 -25.34 5.23
C GLU A 228 -10.94 -24.54 6.52
N TYR A 229 -11.61 -25.12 7.51
CA TYR A 229 -11.89 -24.42 8.77
C TYR A 229 -11.83 -25.30 10.01
N THR A 230 -11.55 -24.72 11.17
CA THR A 230 -11.44 -25.47 12.44
C THR A 230 -12.57 -25.17 13.43
N GLU A 231 -13.02 -23.91 13.53
CA GLU A 231 -14.08 -23.51 14.48
C GLU A 231 -15.43 -23.31 13.82
N LYS A 232 -15.54 -22.32 12.92
CA LYS A 232 -16.84 -21.83 12.42
C LYS A 232 -16.78 -21.56 10.92
N TYR A 233 -17.81 -22.05 10.23
CA TYR A 233 -18.03 -21.78 8.82
C TYR A 233 -19.43 -21.21 8.61
N LYS A 234 -19.53 -20.16 7.80
CA LYS A 234 -20.77 -19.57 7.32
C LYS A 234 -20.68 -19.31 5.84
N GLU A 235 -21.71 -19.72 5.12
CA GLU A 235 -21.83 -19.56 3.68
C GLU A 235 -23.12 -18.82 3.36
N HIS A 236 -23.04 -17.77 2.54
CA HIS A 236 -24.21 -17.08 2.03
C HIS A 236 -24.88 -17.91 0.93
N PRO A 237 -26.22 -17.95 0.83
CA PRO A 237 -26.94 -18.79 -0.17
C PRO A 237 -26.57 -18.53 -1.64
N THR A 238 -25.95 -17.39 -1.94
CA THR A 238 -25.52 -17.01 -3.31
C THR A 238 -24.01 -17.15 -3.54
N ALA A 239 -23.25 -17.54 -2.52
CA ALA A 239 -21.86 -17.92 -2.69
C ALA A 239 -21.78 -19.25 -3.45
N LYS A 240 -20.66 -19.49 -4.12
CA LYS A 240 -20.36 -20.78 -4.75
C LYS A 240 -19.11 -21.35 -4.11
N VAL A 241 -19.25 -22.43 -3.35
CA VAL A 241 -18.11 -23.14 -2.74
C VAL A 241 -18.11 -24.58 -3.24
N ASP A 242 -17.04 -24.99 -3.91
CA ASP A 242 -16.99 -26.33 -4.52
C ASP A 242 -16.80 -27.41 -3.45
N LYS A 243 -15.95 -27.16 -2.45
CA LYS A 243 -15.72 -28.06 -1.32
C LYS A 243 -15.48 -27.29 -0.03
N SER A 244 -16.05 -27.77 1.07
CA SER A 244 -15.71 -27.33 2.42
C SER A 244 -15.25 -28.52 3.28
N LEU A 245 -14.25 -28.30 4.13
CA LEU A 245 -13.65 -29.30 5.00
C LEU A 245 -13.43 -28.71 6.40
N ARG A 246 -13.93 -29.40 7.41
CA ARG A 246 -13.56 -29.13 8.79
C ARG A 246 -12.29 -29.90 9.14
N ARG A 247 -11.26 -29.22 9.63
CA ARG A 247 -10.02 -29.79 10.17
C ARG A 247 -10.01 -29.78 11.69
#